data_AF-A0A0K1FBJ8-F1
#
_entry.id   AF-A0A0K1FBJ8-F1
#
_cell.length_a   1.000
_cell.length_b   1.000
_cell.length_c   1.000
_cell.angle_alpha   90.00
_cell.angle_beta   90.00
_cell.angle_gamma   90.00
#
_symmetry.space_group_name_H-M   'P 1'
#
loop_
_entity.id
_entity.type
_entity.pdbx_description
1 polymer ?
#
loop_
_entity_poly.entity_id
_entity_poly.type
_entity_poly.pdbx_seq_one_letter_code
_entity_poly.pdbx_strand_id
1 'polypeptide(L)'
;MATSVAPAWTLTGINVYPVKGEPGRSLRQAVLTDSGLVGDRAKKRPLLVATSRQADGDLRANLVVDMTDEELDGLQGQELRIGDVVVRLGARPSACDGLYAETVQGGDVLVGDRARVVRCCASF
;
A
#
# COMPACT_ATOMS: atom_id res chain seq x y z
N MET A 1 21.00 24.26 9.91
CA MET A 1 20.91 22.79 9.84
C MET A 1 19.67 22.46 9.04
N ALA A 2 19.82 21.94 7.82
CA ALA A 2 18.69 21.52 7.02
C ALA A 2 18.26 20.13 7.48
N THR A 3 17.13 20.03 8.18
CA THR A 3 16.52 18.75 8.50
C THR A 3 16.06 18.16 7.17
N SER A 4 16.79 17.16 6.64
CA SER A 4 16.31 16.41 5.48
C SER A 4 15.03 15.71 5.88
N VAL A 5 13.89 16.20 5.41
CA VAL A 5 12.62 15.50 5.55
C VAL A 5 12.70 14.37 4.54
N ALA A 6 12.70 13.13 5.03
CA ALA A 6 12.60 11.95 4.17
C ALA A 6 11.43 12.13 3.18
N PRO A 7 11.55 11.63 1.94
CA PRO A 7 10.48 11.75 0.96
C PRO A 7 9.16 11.25 1.55
N ALA A 8 8.12 12.04 1.36
CA ALA A 8 6.77 11.74 1.82
C ALA A 8 5.83 11.73 0.62
N TRP A 9 5.33 10.56 0.28
CA TRP A 9 4.37 10.37 -0.80
C TRP A 9 2.94 10.53 -0.28
N THR A 10 1.95 10.62 -1.18
CA THR A 10 0.53 10.80 -0.82
C THR A 10 -0.24 9.53 -1.13
N LEU A 11 -1.06 9.02 -0.22
CA LEU A 11 -2.03 7.98 -0.54
C LEU A 11 -3.18 8.59 -1.35
N THR A 12 -3.31 8.22 -2.62
CA THR A 12 -4.32 8.78 -3.55
C THR A 12 -5.54 7.88 -3.70
N GLY A 13 -5.45 6.60 -3.35
CA GLY A 13 -6.54 5.65 -3.49
C GLY A 13 -6.55 4.56 -2.43
N ILE A 14 -7.75 4.20 -1.99
CA ILE A 14 -8.02 3.03 -1.17
C ILE A 14 -9.12 2.23 -1.86
N ASN A 15 -8.89 0.95 -2.14
CA ASN A 15 -9.88 0.08 -2.76
C ASN A 15 -10.03 -1.23 -1.99
N VAL A 16 -11.26 -1.73 -1.95
CA VAL A 16 -11.58 -3.07 -1.45
C VAL A 16 -12.22 -3.89 -2.56
N TYR A 17 -12.03 -5.20 -2.50
CA TYR A 17 -12.43 -6.18 -3.51
C TYR A 17 -13.19 -7.34 -2.84
N PRO A 18 -14.41 -7.09 -2.35
CA PRO A 18 -15.12 -8.03 -1.46
C PRO A 18 -15.46 -9.37 -2.14
N VAL A 19 -15.69 -9.34 -3.46
CA VAL A 19 -16.09 -10.50 -4.26
C VAL A 19 -15.06 -10.81 -5.35
N LYS A 20 -14.89 -12.11 -5.65
CA LYS A 20 -13.95 -12.57 -6.68
C LYS A 20 -14.47 -12.16 -8.06
N GLY A 21 -13.64 -11.53 -8.87
CA GLY A 21 -13.98 -11.19 -10.27
C GLY A 21 -14.89 -9.99 -10.42
N GLU A 22 -15.43 -9.44 -9.33
CA GLU A 22 -16.22 -8.22 -9.36
C GLU A 22 -15.33 -6.96 -9.26
N PRO A 23 -15.81 -5.83 -9.79
CA PRO A 23 -15.15 -4.54 -9.62
C PRO A 23 -14.87 -4.20 -8.15
N GLY A 24 -13.79 -3.47 -7.93
CA GLY A 24 -13.48 -2.94 -6.61
C GLY A 24 -14.41 -1.80 -6.21
N ARG A 25 -14.44 -1.49 -4.93
CA ARG A 25 -15.07 -0.29 -4.38
C ARG A 25 -13.99 0.64 -3.84
N SER A 26 -13.95 1.86 -4.36
CA SER A 26 -13.08 2.91 -3.82
C SER A 26 -13.65 3.48 -2.53
N LEU A 27 -12.77 3.73 -1.58
CA LEU A 27 -13.05 4.29 -0.26
C LEU A 27 -12.25 5.57 -0.06
N ARG A 28 -12.75 6.46 0.80
CA ARG A 28 -11.96 7.62 1.29
C ARG A 28 -11.23 7.33 2.60
N GLN A 29 -11.71 6.34 3.35
CA GLN A 29 -11.14 5.87 4.60
C GLN A 29 -11.36 4.36 4.72
N ALA A 30 -10.42 3.66 5.34
CA ALA A 30 -10.57 2.27 5.71
C ALA A 30 -9.84 1.95 7.01
N VAL A 31 -10.21 0.83 7.61
CA VAL A 31 -9.50 0.23 8.75
C VAL A 31 -8.66 -0.92 8.23
N LEU A 32 -7.36 -0.88 8.49
CA LEU A 32 -6.45 -1.99 8.23
C LEU A 32 -6.30 -2.86 9.48
N THR A 33 -6.51 -4.15 9.31
CA THR A 33 -6.30 -5.18 10.35
C THR A 33 -5.10 -6.05 10.00
N ASP A 34 -4.75 -6.97 10.90
CA ASP A 34 -3.77 -8.04 10.64
C ASP A 34 -4.14 -8.90 9.41
N SER A 35 -5.43 -8.98 9.10
CA SER A 35 -5.99 -9.81 8.04
C SER A 35 -6.29 -9.04 6.73
N GLY A 36 -5.95 -7.75 6.68
CA GLY A 36 -6.24 -6.87 5.54
C GLY A 36 -7.24 -5.75 5.83
N LEU A 37 -7.68 -5.06 4.79
CA LEU A 37 -8.68 -3.99 4.91
C LEU A 37 -10.04 -4.57 5.30
N VAL A 38 -10.71 -3.93 6.26
CA VAL A 38 -12.09 -4.29 6.62
C VAL A 38 -12.99 -4.15 5.38
N GLY A 39 -13.74 -5.21 5.10
CA GLY A 39 -14.62 -5.30 3.93
C GLY A 39 -13.91 -5.76 2.65
N ASP A 40 -12.60 -5.99 2.68
CA ASP A 40 -11.91 -6.70 1.60
C ASP A 40 -12.00 -8.21 1.78
N ARG A 41 -11.87 -8.95 0.67
CA ARG A 41 -11.93 -10.41 0.70
C ARG A 41 -10.65 -11.00 1.28
N ALA A 42 -10.77 -11.77 2.35
CA ALA A 42 -9.65 -12.49 2.94
C ALA A 42 -8.89 -13.35 1.91
N LYS A 43 -7.56 -13.16 1.86
CA LYS A 43 -6.62 -13.92 1.02
C LYS A 43 -5.30 -14.09 1.77
N LYS A 44 -4.49 -15.05 1.33
CA LYS A 44 -3.14 -15.30 1.86
C LYS A 44 -2.20 -14.08 1.78
N ARG A 45 -2.43 -13.18 0.81
CA ARG A 45 -1.73 -11.90 0.67
C ARG A 45 -2.80 -10.80 0.64
N PRO A 46 -3.03 -10.10 1.76
CA PRO A 46 -4.24 -9.32 1.95
C PRO A 46 -4.18 -7.91 1.35
N LEU A 47 -3.00 -7.46 0.92
CA LEU A 47 -2.82 -6.12 0.35
C LEU A 47 -1.96 -6.15 -0.91
N LEU A 48 -2.32 -5.31 -1.87
CA LEU A 48 -1.47 -4.88 -2.98
C LEU A 48 -1.32 -3.36 -2.94
N VAL A 49 -0.08 -2.88 -2.95
CA VAL A 49 0.28 -1.46 -3.06
C VAL A 49 0.77 -1.18 -4.47
N ALA A 50 0.28 -0.10 -5.09
CA ALA A 50 0.63 0.28 -6.44
C ALA A 50 0.80 1.80 -6.58
N THR A 51 1.41 2.23 -7.68
CA THR A 51 1.44 3.65 -8.07
C THR A 51 0.13 4.06 -8.73
N SER A 52 -0.12 5.37 -8.85
CA SER A 52 -1.26 5.89 -9.63
C SER A 52 -1.26 5.35 -11.06
N ARG A 53 -0.10 5.33 -11.73
CA ARG A 53 0.04 4.82 -13.11
C ARG A 53 -0.28 3.33 -13.22
N GLN A 54 0.17 2.53 -12.26
CA GLN A 54 -0.11 1.08 -12.24
C GLN A 54 -1.59 0.81 -11.96
N ALA A 55 -2.26 1.67 -11.19
CA ALA A 55 -3.66 1.55 -10.83
C ALA A 55 -4.64 1.99 -11.94
N ASP A 56 -4.20 2.75 -12.94
CA ASP A 56 -5.05 3.21 -14.06
C ASP A 56 -5.55 2.05 -14.97
N GLY A 57 -5.00 0.85 -14.83
CA GLY A 57 -5.47 -0.37 -15.50
C GLY A 57 -6.43 -1.22 -14.65
N ASP A 58 -6.59 -2.51 -15.01
CA ASP A 58 -7.39 -3.49 -14.26
C ASP A 58 -6.69 -4.02 -12.99
N LEU A 59 -5.71 -3.27 -12.47
CA LEU A 59 -4.94 -3.67 -11.30
C LEU A 59 -5.83 -3.60 -10.05
N ARG A 60 -5.92 -4.73 -9.34
CA ARG A 60 -6.68 -4.79 -8.08
C ARG A 60 -5.84 -4.30 -6.89
N ALA A 61 -5.41 -3.04 -6.94
CA ALA A 61 -4.60 -2.40 -5.92
C ALA A 61 -5.45 -1.92 -4.74
N ASN A 62 -5.09 -2.35 -3.52
CA ASN A 62 -5.77 -1.93 -2.30
C ASN A 62 -5.37 -0.52 -1.89
N LEU A 63 -4.09 -0.19 -2.01
CA LEU A 63 -3.54 1.12 -1.66
C LEU A 63 -2.82 1.68 -2.89
N VAL A 64 -3.16 2.89 -3.28
CA VAL A 64 -2.54 3.61 -4.41
C VAL A 64 -1.78 4.79 -3.85
N VAL A 65 -0.48 4.86 -4.12
CA VAL A 65 0.40 5.90 -3.60
C VAL A 65 0.99 6.71 -4.75
N ASP A 66 1.01 8.02 -4.59
CA ASP A 66 1.57 8.97 -5.55
C ASP A 66 3.10 8.97 -5.48
N MET A 67 3.69 8.10 -6.28
CA MET A 67 5.13 7.91 -6.47
C MET A 67 5.40 7.32 -7.85
N THR A 68 6.66 7.32 -8.30
CA THR A 68 7.05 6.62 -9.53
C THR A 68 7.14 5.11 -9.31
N ASP A 69 7.15 4.33 -10.38
CA ASP A 69 7.26 2.88 -10.26
C ASP A 69 8.64 2.45 -9.78
N GLU A 70 9.68 3.18 -10.19
CA GLU A 70 11.05 2.96 -9.73
C GLU A 70 11.19 3.22 -8.23
N GLU A 71 10.49 4.25 -7.71
CA GLU A 71 10.41 4.49 -6.27
C GLU A 71 9.74 3.32 -5.57
N LEU A 72 8.58 2.86 -6.06
CA LEU A 72 7.86 1.73 -5.46
C LEU A 72 8.69 0.44 -5.48
N ASP A 73 9.32 0.11 -6.61
CA ASP A 73 10.16 -1.08 -6.76
C ASP A 73 11.37 -1.02 -5.79
N GLY A 74 11.96 0.16 -5.58
CA GLY A 74 13.04 0.38 -4.61
C GLY A 74 12.63 0.24 -3.13
N LEU A 75 11.34 0.19 -2.83
CA LEU A 75 10.82 -0.01 -1.47
C LEU A 75 10.54 -1.48 -1.13
N GLN A 76 10.80 -2.43 -2.03
CA GLN A 76 10.66 -3.85 -1.72
C GLN A 76 11.48 -4.23 -0.46
N GLY A 77 10.81 -4.89 0.48
CA GLY A 77 11.37 -5.29 1.79
C GLY A 77 11.30 -4.21 2.87
N GLN A 78 10.92 -2.98 2.53
CA GLN A 78 10.86 -1.86 3.48
C GLN A 78 9.49 -1.74 4.15
N GLU A 79 9.45 -1.03 5.28
CA GLU A 79 8.21 -0.70 5.98
C GLU A 79 7.77 0.74 5.70
N LEU A 80 6.56 0.85 5.17
CA LEU A 80 5.92 2.11 4.82
C LEU A 80 4.83 2.43 5.85
N ARG A 81 4.96 3.56 6.55
CA ARG A 81 3.89 4.12 7.38
C ARG A 81 3.01 5.01 6.53
N ILE A 82 1.69 4.84 6.63
CA ILE A 82 0.68 5.63 5.95
C ILE A 82 -0.40 5.96 6.97
N GLY A 83 -0.57 7.23 7.33
CA GLY A 83 -1.48 7.60 8.42
C GLY A 83 -1.10 6.89 9.72
N ASP A 84 -2.02 6.10 10.27
CA ASP A 84 -1.81 5.31 11.49
C ASP A 84 -1.23 3.91 11.26
N VAL A 85 -1.30 3.42 10.02
CA VAL A 85 -0.92 2.05 9.68
C VAL A 85 0.55 1.93 9.30
N VAL A 86 1.10 0.74 9.47
CA VAL A 86 2.42 0.36 8.94
C VAL A 86 2.28 -0.93 8.16
N VAL A 87 2.77 -0.93 6.92
CA VAL A 87 2.80 -2.11 6.05
C VAL A 87 4.23 -2.43 5.64
N ARG A 88 4.55 -3.72 5.55
CA ARG A 88 5.81 -4.18 4.94
C ARG A 88 5.56 -4.51 3.48
N LEU A 89 6.31 -3.86 2.60
CA LEU A 89 6.26 -4.11 1.17
C LEU A 89 7.06 -5.39 0.86
N GLY A 90 6.40 -6.37 0.27
CA GLY A 90 6.94 -7.67 -0.06
C GLY A 90 7.28 -7.80 -1.54
N ALA A 91 7.28 -9.05 -2.02
CA ALA A 91 7.60 -9.33 -3.42
C ALA A 91 6.53 -8.82 -4.40
N ARG A 92 6.97 -8.50 -5.62
CA ARG A 92 6.11 -8.25 -6.78
C ARG A 92 5.29 -9.50 -7.14
N PRO A 93 4.00 -9.36 -7.50
CA PRO A 93 3.23 -10.44 -8.09
C PRO A 93 3.83 -10.89 -9.45
N SER A 94 3.71 -12.18 -9.79
CA SER A 94 4.22 -12.69 -11.06
C SER A 94 3.37 -12.31 -12.28
N ALA A 95 2.13 -11.83 -12.06
CA ALA A 95 1.12 -11.64 -13.10
C ALA A 95 0.62 -10.20 -13.21
N CYS A 96 1.09 -9.29 -12.35
CA CYS A 96 0.68 -7.90 -12.37
C CYS A 96 1.73 -7.02 -11.67
N ASP A 97 1.60 -5.71 -11.88
CA ASP A 97 2.46 -4.69 -11.26
C ASP A 97 2.12 -4.49 -9.77
N GLY A 98 2.90 -3.62 -9.12
CA GLY A 98 2.79 -3.30 -7.69
C GLY A 98 3.52 -4.29 -6.78
N LEU A 99 3.44 -4.06 -5.47
CA LEU A 99 4.05 -4.90 -4.46
C LEU A 99 2.98 -5.46 -3.52
N TYR A 100 3.05 -6.76 -3.23
CA TYR A 100 2.27 -7.30 -2.12
C TYR A 100 2.68 -6.60 -0.82
N ALA A 101 1.74 -6.47 0.10
CA ALA A 101 2.05 -5.94 1.42
C ALA A 101 1.44 -6.78 2.54
N GLU A 102 2.10 -6.74 3.69
CA GLU A 102 1.64 -7.35 4.94
C GLU A 102 1.47 -6.26 5.99
N THR A 103 0.41 -6.37 6.80
CA THR A 103 0.19 -5.45 7.91
C THR A 103 1.23 -5.70 9.00
N VAL A 104 2.01 -4.67 9.34
CA VAL A 104 2.89 -4.65 10.52
C VAL A 104 2.16 -4.01 11.70
N GLN A 105 1.41 -2.94 11.44
CA GLN A 105 0.56 -2.27 12.41
C GLN A 105 -0.77 -1.88 11.75
N GLY A 106 -1.87 -2.37 12.32
CA GLY A 106 -3.23 -1.98 11.92
C GLY A 106 -3.64 -0.60 12.46
N GLY A 107 -4.75 -0.09 11.96
CA GLY A 107 -5.25 1.25 12.29
C GLY A 107 -6.08 1.86 11.18
N ASP A 108 -6.39 3.15 11.32
CA ASP A 108 -7.10 3.93 10.32
C ASP A 108 -6.16 4.45 9.23
N VAL A 109 -6.67 4.48 8.00
CA VAL A 109 -5.97 5.07 6.86
C VAL A 109 -6.97 5.85 6.01
N LEU A 110 -6.57 7.04 5.56
CA LEU A 110 -7.36 7.98 4.79
C LEU A 110 -6.66 8.36 3.48
N VAL A 111 -7.44 8.56 2.42
CA VAL A 111 -6.94 9.20 1.20
C VAL A 111 -6.44 10.60 1.56
N GLY A 112 -5.22 10.93 1.13
CA GLY A 112 -4.49 12.14 1.50
C GLY A 112 -3.42 11.93 2.57
N ASP A 113 -3.41 10.77 3.25
CA ASP A 113 -2.38 10.45 4.23
C ASP A 113 -0.98 10.42 3.60
N ARG A 114 0.02 10.84 4.39
CA ARG A 114 1.41 10.81 3.96
C ARG A 114 2.03 9.44 4.21
N ALA A 115 2.62 8.89 3.15
CA ALA A 115 3.38 7.67 3.16
C ALA A 115 4.87 7.97 3.35
N ARG A 116 5.54 7.31 4.29
CA ARG A 116 6.98 7.47 4.55
C ARG A 116 7.61 6.17 5.04
N VAL A 117 8.87 5.95 4.69
CA VAL A 117 9.63 4.81 5.22
C VAL A 117 9.86 5.02 6.72
N VAL A 118 9.54 4.03 7.54
CA VAL A 118 9.73 4.09 9.01
C VAL A 118 10.69 3.05 9.54
N ARG A 119 10.92 1.98 8.79
CA ARG A 119 12.06 1.10 8.98
C ARG A 119 12.64 0.78 7.62
N CYS A 120 13.85 1.29 7.40
CA CYS A 120 14.77 0.62 6.50
C CYS A 120 15.14 -0.67 7.25
N CYS A 121 14.58 -1.81 6.86
CA CYS A 121 15.28 -3.05 7.19
C CYS A 121 16.63 -2.94 6.49
N ALA A 122 17.66 -2.53 7.24
CA ALA A 122 19.03 -2.80 6.86
C ALA A 122 19.11 -4.33 6.78
N SER A 123 18.98 -4.87 5.57
CA SER A 123 19.26 -6.27 5.34
C SER A 123 20.78 -6.43 5.30
N PHE A 124 21.22 -7.38 6.12
CA PHE A 124 22.57 -7.88 6.32
C PHE A 124 23.26 -8.33 5.04
#